data_AF-A0A2V5VM00-F1
#
_entry.id   AF-A0A2V5VM00-F1
#
_cell.length_a   1.000
_cell.length_b   1.000
_cell.length_c   1.000
_cell.angle_alpha   90.00
_cell.angle_beta   90.00
_cell.angle_gamma   90.00
#
_symmetry.space_group_name_H-M   'P 1'
#
loop_
_entity.id
_entity.type
_entity.pdbx_description
1 polymer ?
#
loop_
_entity_poly.entity_id
_entity_poly.type
_entity_poly.pdbx_seq_one_letter_code
_entity_poly.pdbx_strand_id
1 'polypeptide(L)'
;MRAIVGSANDHEMLLCLRAEREFLRLLQGDCNSPVAVLATIENGMMKLRAQVFDQPSVAPREARVEGTCDDGEGLAGELLRQINGEQE
;
A
#
# COMPACT_ATOMS: atom_id res chain seq x y z
N MET A 1 -26.71 -6.09 11.27
CA MET A 1 -25.83 -4.96 10.89
C MET A 1 -24.72 -5.38 9.93
N ARG A 2 -23.89 -6.41 10.23
CA ARG A 2 -22.84 -6.90 9.30
C ARG A 2 -23.35 -7.30 7.91
N ALA A 3 -24.50 -7.98 7.81
CA ALA A 3 -25.07 -8.39 6.52
C ALA A 3 -25.44 -7.20 5.61
N ILE A 4 -25.92 -6.10 6.19
CA ILE A 4 -26.29 -4.88 5.45
C ILE A 4 -25.05 -4.12 4.97
N VAL A 5 -23.98 -4.10 5.78
CA VAL A 5 -22.71 -3.47 5.39
C VAL A 5 -21.97 -4.31 4.35
N GLY A 6 -22.00 -5.64 4.49
CA GLY A 6 -21.32 -6.56 3.59
C GLY A 6 -21.79 -6.46 2.14
N SER A 7 -23.07 -6.15 1.89
CA SER A 7 -23.59 -5.99 0.52
C SER A 7 -23.06 -4.75 -0.20
N ALA A 8 -22.52 -3.77 0.51
CA ALA A 8 -21.91 -2.58 -0.07
C ALA A 8 -20.38 -2.68 -0.18
N ASN A 9 -19.79 -3.77 0.31
CA ASN A 9 -18.34 -3.95 0.33
C ASN A 9 -17.84 -4.58 -0.97
N ASP A 10 -17.21 -3.78 -1.81
CA ASP A 10 -16.45 -4.29 -2.94
C ASP A 10 -15.21 -5.06 -2.48
N HIS A 11 -15.00 -6.26 -3.03
CA HIS A 11 -13.95 -7.17 -2.57
C HIS A 11 -12.55 -6.72 -3.01
N GLU A 12 -12.39 -6.28 -4.26
CA GLU A 12 -11.11 -5.83 -4.80
C GLU A 12 -10.66 -4.55 -4.10
N MET A 13 -11.59 -3.61 -3.90
CA MET A 13 -11.33 -2.37 -3.17
C MET A 13 -10.92 -2.65 -1.71
N LEU A 14 -11.52 -3.65 -1.06
CA LEU A 14 -11.11 -4.09 0.27
C LEU A 14 -9.70 -4.66 0.28
N LEU A 15 -9.29 -5.44 -0.73
CA LEU A 15 -7.92 -5.97 -0.84
C LEU A 15 -6.91 -4.84 -1.05
N CYS A 16 -7.19 -3.91 -1.97
CA CYS A 16 -6.37 -2.72 -2.18
C CYS A 16 -6.18 -1.92 -0.90
N LEU A 17 -7.27 -1.57 -0.20
CA LEU A 17 -7.22 -0.82 1.05
C LEU A 17 -6.45 -1.56 2.15
N ARG A 18 -6.52 -2.89 2.20
CA ARG A 18 -5.75 -3.67 3.17
C ARG A 18 -4.25 -3.53 2.93
N ALA A 19 -3.80 -3.70 1.69
CA ALA A 19 -2.40 -3.53 1.33
C ALA A 19 -1.89 -2.11 1.61
N GLU A 20 -2.65 -1.09 1.22
CA GLU A 20 -2.32 0.33 1.48
C GLU A 20 -2.20 0.62 2.98
N ARG A 21 -3.19 0.18 3.77
CA ARG A 21 -3.20 0.41 5.22
C ARG A 21 -2.10 -0.35 5.93
N GLU A 22 -1.77 -1.55 5.47
CA GLU A 22 -0.68 -2.34 6.02
C GLU A 22 0.67 -1.65 5.78
N PHE A 23 0.89 -1.10 4.58
CA PHE A 23 2.08 -0.30 4.30
C PHE A 23 2.18 0.91 5.24
N LEU A 24 1.10 1.67 5.43
CA LEU A 24 1.09 2.80 6.37
C LEU A 24 1.35 2.37 7.82
N ARG A 25 0.79 1.23 8.24
CA ARG A 25 1.00 0.65 9.57
C ARG A 25 2.48 0.29 9.78
N LEU A 26 3.11 -0.32 8.78
CA LEU A 26 4.52 -0.72 8.82
C LEU A 26 5.47 0.48 8.77
N LEU A 27 5.14 1.49 7.96
CA LEU A 27 5.87 2.76 7.89
C LEU A 27 5.79 3.56 9.20
N GLN A 28 4.87 3.20 10.10
CA GLN A 28 4.52 3.98 11.30
C GLN A 28 4.11 5.41 10.97
N GLY A 29 3.51 5.62 9.79
CA GLY A 29 3.03 6.93 9.35
C GLY A 29 1.84 7.38 10.18
N ASP A 30 1.84 8.65 10.60
CA ASP A 30 0.70 9.33 11.18
C ASP A 30 -0.07 10.15 10.12
N CYS A 31 -1.19 10.78 10.49
CA CYS A 31 -2.00 11.58 9.58
C CYS A 31 -1.27 12.80 8.99
N ASN A 32 -0.13 13.21 9.55
CA ASN A 32 0.67 14.34 9.07
C ASN A 32 1.91 13.89 8.29
N SER A 33 2.14 12.58 8.20
CA SER A 33 3.27 12.02 7.48
C SER A 33 3.03 12.24 5.99
N PRO A 34 3.94 12.91 5.28
CA PRO A 34 3.78 13.19 3.86
C PRO A 34 4.13 11.91 3.07
N VAL A 35 3.19 10.97 3.07
CA VAL A 35 3.26 9.68 2.39
C VAL A 35 2.05 9.51 1.50
N ALA A 36 2.27 8.94 0.32
CA ALA A 36 1.22 8.45 -0.55
C ALA A 36 1.42 6.94 -0.79
N VAL A 37 0.35 6.18 -0.78
CA VAL A 37 0.32 4.77 -1.17
C VAL A 37 -0.91 4.52 -2.04
N LEU A 38 -0.75 3.69 -3.07
CA LEU A 38 -1.84 3.33 -3.99
C LEU A 38 -1.69 1.87 -4.39
N ALA A 39 -2.78 1.12 -4.24
CA ALA A 39 -2.95 -0.23 -4.73
C ALA A 39 -3.96 -0.28 -5.88
N THR A 40 -3.63 -0.98 -6.96
CA THR A 40 -4.57 -1.32 -8.03
C THR A 40 -4.53 -2.81 -8.31
N ILE A 41 -5.66 -3.40 -8.67
CA ILE A 41 -5.75 -4.80 -9.10
C ILE A 41 -6.12 -4.83 -10.58
N GLU A 42 -5.32 -5.54 -11.37
CA GLU A 42 -5.56 -5.79 -12.80
C GLU A 42 -5.31 -7.27 -13.09
N ASN A 43 -6.31 -7.98 -13.60
CA ASN A 43 -6.23 -9.41 -13.91
C ASN A 43 -5.73 -10.30 -12.75
N GLY A 44 -6.13 -9.98 -11.51
CA GLY A 44 -5.71 -10.71 -10.30
C GLY A 44 -4.29 -10.39 -9.82
N MET A 45 -3.59 -9.47 -10.48
CA MET A 45 -2.30 -8.93 -10.04
C MET A 45 -2.53 -7.61 -9.31
N MET A 46 -2.03 -7.50 -8.09
CA MET A 46 -1.97 -6.24 -7.36
C MET A 46 -0.67 -5.51 -7.68
N LYS A 47 -0.78 -4.22 -8.01
CA LYS A 47 0.33 -3.28 -8.11
C LYS A 47 0.26 -2.32 -6.94
N LEU A 48 1.30 -2.26 -6.13
CA LEU A 48 1.38 -1.39 -4.97
C LEU A 48 2.52 -0.40 -5.15
N ARG A 49 2.22 0.89 -5.04
CA ARG A 49 3.20 1.99 -5.16
C ARG A 49 3.15 2.85 -3.92
N ALA A 50 4.32 3.30 -3.47
CA ALA A 50 4.43 4.33 -2.44
C ALA A 50 5.36 5.47 -2.85
N GLN A 51 5.10 6.64 -2.26
CA GLN A 51 5.97 7.82 -2.31
C GLN A 51 6.09 8.40 -0.89
N VAL A 52 7.32 8.66 -0.44
CA VAL A 52 7.60 9.29 0.87
C VAL A 52 8.38 10.58 0.64
N PHE A 53 7.86 11.68 1.19
CA PHE A 53 8.41 13.01 0.99
C PHE A 53 9.17 13.46 2.25
N ASP A 54 10.47 13.21 2.32
CA ASP A 54 11.24 13.53 3.53
C ASP A 54 11.47 15.04 3.72
N GLN A 55 11.51 15.82 2.63
CA GLN A 55 11.74 17.27 2.68
C GLN A 55 10.89 18.01 1.64
N PRO A 56 10.41 19.23 1.94
CA PRO A 56 9.81 20.10 0.94
C PRO A 56 10.79 20.32 -0.21
N SER A 57 10.31 20.29 -1.45
CA SER A 57 11.10 20.55 -2.69
C SER A 57 12.21 19.54 -3.05
N VAL A 58 12.31 18.42 -2.34
CA VAL A 58 13.17 17.28 -2.73
C VAL A 58 12.31 16.22 -3.42
N ALA A 59 12.88 15.50 -4.38
CA ALA A 59 12.20 14.37 -5.02
C ALA A 59 11.85 13.31 -3.95
N PRO A 60 10.61 12.79 -3.93
CA PRO A 60 10.23 11.78 -2.97
C PRO A 60 10.98 10.48 -3.22
N ARG A 61 11.18 9.70 -2.16
CA ARG A 61 11.53 8.28 -2.32
C ARG A 61 10.33 7.56 -2.90
N GLU A 62 10.54 6.79 -3.95
CA GLU A 62 9.49 6.01 -4.59
C GLU A 62 9.87 4.54 -4.64
N ALA A 63 8.88 3.66 -4.45
CA ALA A 63 9.04 2.23 -4.65
C ALA A 63 7.75 1.63 -5.22
N ARG A 64 7.87 0.47 -5.87
CA ARG A 64 6.75 -0.26 -6.49
C ARG A 64 7.00 -1.75 -6.43
N VAL A 65 5.96 -2.49 -6.07
CA VAL A 65 5.95 -3.95 -6.05
C VAL A 65 4.70 -4.47 -6.74
N GLU A 66 4.78 -5.66 -7.30
CA GLU A 66 3.66 -6.33 -7.95
C GLU A 66 3.62 -7.80 -7.53
N GLY A 67 2.42 -8.34 -7.38
CA GLY A 67 2.23 -9.75 -7.05
C GLY A 67 0.75 -10.14 -7.02
N THR A 68 0.46 -11.33 -6.49
CA THR A 68 -0.93 -11.79 -6.34
C THR A 68 -1.73 -10.86 -5.43
N CYS A 69 -2.99 -10.58 -5.77
CA CYS A 69 -3.86 -9.74 -4.95
C CYS A 69 -4.22 -10.33 -3.59
N ASP A 70 -4.00 -11.63 -3.39
CA ASP A 70 -4.23 -12.32 -2.12
C ASP A 70 -3.11 -12.08 -1.10
N ASP A 71 -1.93 -11.60 -1.52
CA ASP A 71 -0.76 -11.36 -0.67
C ASP A 71 -0.47 -9.85 -0.46
N GLY A 72 -1.54 -9.06 -0.28
CA GLY A 72 -1.41 -7.61 -0.09
C GLY A 72 -0.53 -7.21 1.11
N GLU A 73 -0.51 -7.99 2.18
CA GLU A 73 0.33 -7.74 3.36
C GLU A 73 1.81 -8.05 3.09
N GLY A 74 2.10 -9.15 2.37
CA GLY A 74 3.46 -9.47 1.93
C GLY A 74 4.03 -8.39 1.00
N LEU A 75 3.21 -7.94 0.04
CA LEU A 75 3.56 -6.83 -0.86
C LEU A 75 3.83 -5.53 -0.09
N ALA A 76 3.03 -5.20 0.93
CA ALA A 76 3.28 -4.02 1.77
C ALA A 76 4.64 -4.08 2.49
N GLY A 77 5.01 -5.25 3.00
CA GLY A 77 6.32 -5.47 3.63
C GLY A 77 7.49 -5.41 2.65
N GLU A 78 7.32 -5.93 1.44
CA GLU A 78 8.32 -5.78 0.37
C GLU A 78 8.49 -4.31 -0.06
N LEU A 79 7.38 -3.60 -0.23
CA LEU A 79 7.40 -2.20 -0.59
C LEU A 79 8.14 -1.33 0.44
N LEU A 80 7.95 -1.63 1.73
CA LEU A 80 8.67 -0.94 2.81
C LEU A 80 10.18 -1.15 2.74
N ARG A 81 10.62 -2.40 2.50
CA ARG A 81 12.06 -2.72 2.34
C ARG A 81 12.65 -1.96 1.16
N GLN A 82 11.96 -1.99 0.01
CA GLN A 82 12.41 -1.27 -1.18
C GLN A 82 12.50 0.24 -0.97
N ILE A 83 11.49 0.87 -0.34
CA ILE A 83 11.49 2.34 -0.15
C ILE A 83 12.53 2.81 0.87
N ASN A 84 12.92 1.94 1.82
CA ASN A 84 13.98 2.20 2.80
C ASN A 84 15.39 1.89 2.27
N GLY A 85 15.51 1.34 1.04
CA GLY A 85 16.79 1.00 0.45
C GLY A 85 17.41 -0.29 1.00
N GLU A 86 16.61 -1.14 1.66
CA GLU A 86 17.03 -2.47 2.08
C GLU A 86 16.95 -3.41 0.87
N GLN A 87 18.00 -3.41 0.05
CA GLN A 87 18.21 -4.43 -0.98
C GLN A 87 19.21 -5.46 -0.44
N GLU A 88 18.78 -6.72 -0.36
CA GLU A 88 19.69 -7.88 -0.22
C GLU A 88 20.24 -8.28 -1.60
#